data_AF-A0A357CTU9-F1
#
_entry.id   AF-A0A357CTU9-F1
#
_cell.length_a   1.000
_cell.length_b   1.000
_cell.length_c   1.000
_cell.angle_alpha   90.00
_cell.angle_beta   90.00
_cell.angle_gamma   90.00
#
_symmetry.space_group_name_H-M   'P 1'
#
loop_
_entity.id
_entity.type
_entity.pdbx_description
1 polymer ?
#
loop_
_entity_poly.entity_id
_entity_poly.type
_entity_poly.pdbx_seq_one_letter_code
_entity_poly.pdbx_strand_id
1 'polypeptide(L)'
;MWDYKMIEIKNLDPATLTKEDAQEYSKVISETPDYVILLFMFRSWELEDSLVEGGFSGSKAKKGNRPTKDESDSENDDGQTAQKGQGKGISTLINALKKHGTTVNFPNESGERLENWIRKHFAAGKVSADRAAVQTLIALCGNDMYTLHNEIEKLLCSEAATGTISQQDVLDYCCPNENYKVYELSDSLAGGDLKKVKRIYDNLVINKTDSSLLLGYLSKLYSDMLFIQTSLDEGLSPGKIAQKIKKGEWLVR
;
A
#
# COMPACT_ATOMS: atom_id res chain seq x y z
N MET A 1 15.63 -30.72 10.72
CA MET A 1 14.39 -29.92 10.64
C MET A 1 14.19 -29.35 12.02
N TRP A 2 14.27 -28.03 12.18
CA TRP A 2 14.18 -27.40 13.49
C TRP A 2 12.70 -27.09 13.73
N ASP A 3 12.11 -27.68 14.77
CA ASP A 3 10.72 -27.42 15.14
C ASP A 3 10.66 -26.14 15.97
N TYR A 4 10.14 -25.07 15.39
CA TYR A 4 9.96 -23.79 16.07
C TYR A 4 8.58 -23.72 16.74
N LYS A 5 8.50 -23.11 17.92
CA LYS A 5 7.25 -22.76 18.58
C LYS A 5 7.07 -21.24 18.54
N MET A 6 5.99 -20.78 17.92
CA MET A 6 5.63 -19.35 17.89
C MET A 6 4.80 -19.00 19.11
N ILE A 7 5.22 -18.01 19.88
CA ILE A 7 4.49 -17.48 21.03
C ILE A 7 4.16 -16.01 20.73
N GLU A 8 2.87 -15.71 20.64
CA GLU A 8 2.38 -14.34 20.44
C GLU A 8 2.27 -13.63 21.80
N ILE A 9 2.90 -12.46 21.90
CA ILE A 9 2.76 -11.58 23.06
C ILE A 9 1.64 -10.58 22.76
N LYS A 10 0.51 -10.68 23.46
CA LYS A 10 -0.72 -9.93 23.13
C LYS A 10 -0.84 -8.54 23.75
N ASN A 11 0.11 -8.13 24.60
CA ASN A 11 -0.05 -6.95 25.48
C ASN A 11 1.00 -5.83 25.29
N LEU A 12 1.62 -5.72 24.12
CA LEU A 12 2.53 -4.60 23.85
C LEU A 12 1.75 -3.48 23.13
N ASP A 13 1.22 -2.51 23.89
CA ASP A 13 0.65 -1.30 23.31
C ASP A 13 1.77 -0.24 23.14
N PRO A 14 2.14 0.11 21.89
CA PRO A 14 3.16 1.12 21.61
C PRO A 14 2.82 2.51 22.15
N ALA A 15 1.54 2.82 22.39
CA ALA A 15 1.08 4.13 22.87
C ALA A 15 1.32 4.33 24.37
N THR A 16 1.32 3.27 25.17
CA THR A 16 1.48 3.34 26.63
C THR A 16 2.94 3.16 27.08
N LEU A 17 3.88 3.00 26.15
CA LEU A 17 5.25 2.63 26.47
C LEU A 17 6.03 3.78 27.14
N THR A 18 6.30 3.63 28.44
CA THR A 18 7.13 4.60 29.17
C THR A 18 8.62 4.42 28.83
N LYS A 19 9.45 5.40 29.22
CA LYS A 19 10.91 5.31 28.99
C LYS A 19 11.59 4.23 29.82
N GLU A 20 11.05 3.94 30.99
CA GLU A 20 11.58 2.95 31.93
C GLU A 20 11.34 1.54 31.39
N ASP A 21 10.12 1.25 30.95
CA ASP A 21 9.76 -0.02 30.30
C ASP A 21 10.59 -0.25 29.03
N ALA A 22 10.79 0.78 28.21
CA ALA A 22 11.61 0.68 27.00
C ALA A 22 13.09 0.33 27.29
N GLN A 23 13.64 0.78 28.43
CA GLN A 23 14.99 0.42 28.84
C GLN A 23 15.07 -1.02 29.34
N GLU A 24 14.05 -1.49 30.06
CA GLU A 24 13.96 -2.89 30.49
C GLU A 24 13.86 -3.84 29.29
N TYR A 25 13.00 -3.51 28.30
CA TYR A 25 12.94 -4.27 27.06
C TYR A 25 14.26 -4.26 26.28
N SER A 26 14.95 -3.11 26.22
CA SER A 26 16.27 -3.04 25.60
C SER A 26 17.28 -3.96 26.28
N LYS A 27 17.21 -4.11 27.60
CA LYS A 27 18.09 -5.00 28.36
C LYS A 27 17.79 -6.46 28.03
N VAL A 28 16.51 -6.86 28.03
CA VAL A 28 16.08 -8.22 27.66
C VAL A 28 16.53 -8.57 26.25
N ILE A 29 16.35 -7.66 25.28
CA ILE A 29 16.79 -7.87 23.88
C ILE A 29 18.31 -8.09 23.81
N SER A 30 19.10 -7.37 24.61
CA SER A 30 20.56 -7.52 24.61
C SER A 30 21.07 -8.80 25.29
N GLU A 31 20.30 -9.35 26.23
CA GLU A 31 20.63 -10.57 26.97
C GLU A 31 20.04 -11.83 26.30
N THR A 32 19.28 -11.66 25.22
CA THR A 32 18.63 -12.75 24.51
C THR A 32 19.67 -13.63 23.78
N PRO A 33 19.66 -14.96 23.97
CA PRO A 33 20.60 -15.87 23.30
C PRO A 33 20.41 -15.93 21.78
N ASP A 34 21.49 -16.20 21.04
CA ASP A 34 21.52 -16.22 19.55
C ASP A 34 20.56 -17.23 18.90
N TYR A 35 20.08 -18.24 19.63
CA TYR A 35 19.12 -19.23 19.13
C TYR A 35 17.65 -18.79 19.28
N VAL A 36 17.39 -17.62 19.87
CA VAL A 36 16.05 -17.07 20.06
C VAL A 36 15.78 -15.98 19.02
N ILE A 37 14.71 -16.13 18.25
CA ILE A 37 14.26 -15.14 17.27
C ILE A 37 13.07 -14.38 17.88
N LEU A 38 13.21 -13.06 17.99
CA LEU A 38 12.11 -12.17 18.38
C LEU A 38 11.54 -11.50 17.12
N LEU A 39 10.29 -11.80 16.80
CA LEU A 39 9.57 -11.17 15.69
C LEU A 39 8.63 -10.10 16.24
N PHE A 40 8.87 -8.84 15.86
CA PHE A 40 7.99 -7.72 16.16
C PHE A 40 7.23 -7.33 14.90
N MET A 41 5.92 -7.51 14.90
CA MET A 41 5.04 -7.06 13.82
C MET A 41 4.25 -5.86 14.30
N PHE A 42 4.38 -4.76 13.58
CA PHE A 42 3.62 -3.54 13.83
C PHE A 42 2.74 -3.25 12.63
N ARG A 43 1.54 -2.70 12.87
CA ARG A 43 0.69 -2.25 11.76
C ARG A 43 1.25 -0.95 11.20
N SER A 44 1.08 -0.73 9.89
CA SER A 44 1.70 0.41 9.18
C SER A 44 1.31 1.79 9.72
N TRP A 45 0.17 1.91 10.42
CA TRP A 45 -0.26 3.17 11.03
C TRP A 45 0.17 3.36 12.49
N GLU A 46 0.71 2.33 13.14
CA GLU A 46 1.14 2.37 14.55
C GLU A 46 2.56 2.94 14.71
N LEU A 47 3.37 2.87 13.66
CA LEU A 47 4.74 3.38 13.61
C LEU A 47 4.91 4.42 12.51
N GLU A 48 5.81 5.37 12.73
CA GLU A 48 6.22 6.30 11.67
C GLU A 48 7.24 5.63 10.74
N ASP A 49 7.03 5.74 9.42
CA ASP A 49 7.86 5.11 8.38
C ASP A 49 9.36 5.43 8.51
N SER A 50 9.71 6.63 9.00
CA SER A 50 11.10 7.07 9.21
C SER A 50 11.83 6.30 10.32
N LEU A 51 11.10 5.60 11.19
CA LEU A 51 11.68 4.85 12.30
C LEU A 51 12.19 3.48 11.85
N VAL A 52 11.77 2.96 10.69
CA VAL A 52 12.12 1.62 10.20
C VAL A 52 12.84 1.74 8.84
N GLU A 53 13.98 2.44 8.79
CA GLU A 53 14.84 2.41 7.60
C GLU A 53 15.72 1.15 7.62
N GLY A 54 15.30 0.14 6.85
CA GLY A 54 16.14 -0.98 6.44
C GLY A 54 16.82 -0.67 5.11
N GLY A 55 18.10 -0.29 5.15
CA GLY A 55 19.15 -0.72 4.22
C GLY A 55 18.95 -0.70 2.69
N PHE A 56 18.03 0.08 2.12
CA PHE A 56 17.99 0.35 0.67
C PHE A 56 17.87 1.86 0.36
N SER A 57 18.29 2.72 1.29
CA SER A 57 18.31 4.17 1.09
C SER A 57 19.62 4.62 0.44
N GLY A 58 19.55 4.82 -0.87
CA GLY A 58 20.51 5.57 -1.66
C GLY A 58 19.81 6.67 -2.45
N SER A 59 19.07 7.57 -1.79
CA SER A 59 18.97 9.00 -2.16
C SER A 59 18.03 9.75 -1.22
N LYS A 60 18.51 10.87 -0.68
CA LYS A 60 17.79 11.78 0.20
C LYS A 60 16.59 12.40 -0.53
N ALA A 61 15.37 12.15 -0.05
CA ALA A 61 14.21 12.95 -0.44
C ALA A 61 14.30 14.34 0.21
N LYS A 62 14.26 15.38 -0.63
CA LYS A 62 14.30 16.81 -0.28
C LYS A 62 13.17 17.18 0.69
N LYS A 63 13.52 17.98 1.70
CA LYS A 63 12.59 18.72 2.58
C LYS A 63 11.60 19.55 1.75
N GLY A 64 10.33 19.17 1.79
CA GLY A 64 9.19 19.99 1.39
C GLY A 64 8.40 20.41 2.63
N ASN A 65 8.14 21.70 2.74
CA ASN A 65 7.63 22.41 3.92
C ASN A 65 6.21 21.94 4.31
N ARG A 66 5.96 21.55 5.57
CA ARG A 66 4.62 21.28 6.12
C ARG A 66 4.20 22.47 6.99
N PRO A 67 3.09 23.17 6.70
CA PRO A 67 2.57 24.17 7.62
C PRO A 67 1.87 23.49 8.81
N THR A 68 1.90 24.22 9.91
CA THR A 68 1.50 23.92 11.28
C THR A 68 0.00 23.66 11.47
N LYS A 69 -0.29 22.88 12.52
CA LYS A 69 -1.61 22.56 13.09
C LYS A 69 -2.46 23.81 13.36
N ASP A 70 -3.78 23.66 13.27
CA ASP A 70 -4.75 24.16 14.26
C ASP A 70 -5.99 23.24 14.30
N GLU A 71 -6.45 22.95 15.51
CA GLU A 71 -7.65 22.20 15.96
C GLU A 71 -8.94 23.01 15.60
N SER A 72 -10.20 22.56 15.62
CA SER A 72 -11.04 21.53 16.25
C SER A 72 -12.22 21.24 15.27
N ASP A 73 -13.08 20.21 15.31
CA ASP A 73 -14.00 19.77 16.37
C ASP A 73 -14.58 18.38 16.06
N SER A 74 -15.09 17.76 17.12
CA SER A 74 -15.60 16.41 17.33
C SER A 74 -16.84 16.00 16.56
N GLU A 75 -16.95 14.71 16.21
CA GLU A 75 -18.17 13.92 16.42
C GLU A 75 -17.83 12.42 16.56
N ASN A 76 -18.52 11.77 17.50
CA ASN A 76 -18.22 10.47 18.08
C ASN A 76 -18.53 9.29 17.14
N ASP A 77 -17.62 8.33 17.04
CA ASP A 77 -17.91 6.96 16.61
C ASP A 77 -17.16 5.98 17.53
N ASP A 78 -17.92 5.08 18.15
CA ASP A 78 -17.47 4.11 19.15
C ASP A 78 -16.68 2.97 18.49
N GLY A 79 -15.40 3.26 18.27
CA GLY A 79 -14.36 2.28 18.01
C GLY A 79 -13.04 2.95 18.31
N GLN A 80 -12.44 2.70 19.48
CA GLN A 80 -11.18 3.31 19.89
C GLN A 80 -10.12 3.11 18.79
N THR A 81 -9.93 4.14 17.97
CA THR A 81 -8.87 4.22 16.99
C THR A 81 -7.56 4.26 17.75
N ALA A 82 -6.72 3.23 17.57
CA ALA A 82 -5.39 3.16 18.15
C ALA A 82 -4.64 4.48 17.90
N GLN A 83 -4.32 5.18 18.99
CA GLN A 83 -3.62 6.46 18.93
C GLN A 83 -2.21 6.23 18.43
N LYS A 84 -1.77 7.05 17.47
CA LYS A 84 -0.42 7.03 16.90
C LYS A 84 0.59 7.17 18.04
N GLY A 85 1.43 6.17 18.28
CA GLY A 85 2.41 6.17 19.37
C GLY A 85 3.47 7.27 19.17
N GLN A 86 3.18 8.49 19.63
CA GLN A 86 4.14 9.59 19.64
C GLN A 86 4.77 9.70 21.03
N GLY A 87 5.95 9.10 21.21
CA GLY A 87 6.64 9.12 22.49
C GLY A 87 8.12 8.77 22.40
N LYS A 88 8.92 9.32 23.31
CA LYS A 88 10.36 8.99 23.42
C LYS A 88 10.60 7.50 23.74
N GLY A 89 9.64 6.80 24.36
CA GLY A 89 9.73 5.37 24.71
C GLY A 89 9.87 4.46 23.48
N ILE A 90 8.97 4.59 22.51
CA ILE A 90 8.98 3.74 21.30
C ILE A 90 10.25 3.93 20.47
N SER A 91 10.77 5.16 20.41
CA SER A 91 12.02 5.45 19.70
C SER A 91 13.23 4.79 20.34
N THR A 92 13.26 4.68 21.67
CA THR A 92 14.32 3.97 22.42
C THR A 92 14.26 2.47 22.14
N LEU A 93 13.07 1.87 22.14
CA LEU A 93 12.87 0.46 21.83
C LEU A 93 13.30 0.14 20.39
N ILE A 94 12.87 0.93 19.40
CA ILE A 94 13.26 0.73 18.01
C ILE A 94 14.77 0.88 17.82
N ASN A 95 15.40 1.84 18.51
CA ASN A 95 16.86 1.98 18.47
C ASN A 95 17.58 0.77 19.07
N ALA A 96 17.06 0.18 20.14
CA ALA A 96 17.59 -1.08 20.69
C ALA A 96 17.43 -2.24 19.70
N LEU A 97 16.26 -2.35 19.07
CA LEU A 97 15.98 -3.35 18.03
C LEU A 97 16.89 -3.18 16.81
N LYS A 98 17.18 -1.95 16.37
CA LYS A 98 18.13 -1.68 15.30
C LYS A 98 19.57 -2.04 15.66
N LYS A 99 19.94 -1.92 16.93
CA LYS A 99 21.31 -2.20 17.40
C LYS A 99 21.59 -3.71 17.47
N HIS A 100 20.59 -4.49 17.87
CA HIS A 100 20.74 -5.93 18.15
C HIS A 100 19.98 -6.84 17.19
N GLY A 101 19.23 -6.28 16.24
CA GLY A 101 18.40 -7.02 15.29
C GLY A 101 18.38 -6.41 13.90
N THR A 102 17.68 -7.08 12.98
CA THR A 102 17.45 -6.58 11.62
C THR A 102 16.04 -6.00 11.56
N THR A 103 15.93 -4.74 11.14
CA THR A 103 14.63 -4.09 10.92
C THR A 103 14.37 -4.00 9.43
N VAL A 104 13.20 -4.49 9.00
CA VAL A 104 12.76 -4.47 7.61
C VAL A 104 11.38 -3.83 7.56
N ASN A 105 11.23 -2.83 6.69
CA ASN A 105 9.94 -2.26 6.37
C ASN A 105 9.47 -2.86 5.04
N PHE A 106 8.17 -3.18 4.95
CA PHE A 106 7.52 -3.69 3.75
C PHE A 106 6.53 -2.65 3.21
N PRO A 107 7.00 -1.49 2.71
CA PRO A 107 6.11 -0.53 2.09
C PRO A 107 5.58 -1.10 0.77
N ASN A 108 4.36 -0.72 0.42
CA ASN A 108 3.88 -0.99 -0.93
C ASN A 108 4.63 -0.08 -1.92
N GLU A 109 5.25 -0.67 -2.93
CA GLU A 109 6.03 0.07 -3.91
C GLU A 109 5.11 0.73 -4.94
N SER A 110 5.47 1.94 -5.38
CA SER A 110 4.69 2.67 -6.39
C SER A 110 5.59 3.40 -7.39
N GLY A 111 5.03 3.67 -8.58
CA GLY A 111 5.74 4.37 -9.66
C GLY A 111 7.01 3.64 -10.12
N GLU A 112 8.10 4.39 -10.25
CA GLU A 112 9.38 3.87 -10.75
C GLU A 112 9.98 2.74 -9.88
N ARG A 113 9.73 2.76 -8.57
CA ARG A 113 10.20 1.71 -7.68
C ARG A 113 9.52 0.37 -7.96
N LEU A 114 8.23 0.40 -8.25
CA LEU A 114 7.47 -0.78 -8.63
C LEU A 114 7.96 -1.33 -9.98
N GLU A 115 8.22 -0.45 -10.96
CA GLU A 115 8.80 -0.87 -12.25
C GLU A 115 10.16 -1.57 -12.03
N ASN A 116 11.03 -1.00 -11.19
CA ASN A 116 12.33 -1.59 -10.87
C ASN A 116 12.20 -2.90 -10.09
N TRP A 117 11.22 -3.01 -9.19
CA TRP A 117 10.93 -4.24 -8.47
C TRP A 117 10.53 -5.37 -9.44
N ILE A 118 9.61 -5.10 -10.37
CA ILE A 118 9.18 -6.05 -11.40
C ILE A 118 10.38 -6.53 -12.24
N ARG A 119 11.23 -5.59 -12.70
CA ARG A 119 12.44 -5.94 -13.47
C ARG A 119 13.41 -6.83 -12.71
N LYS A 120 13.58 -6.60 -11.40
CA LYS A 120 14.43 -7.44 -10.54
C LYS A 120 13.89 -8.86 -10.43
N HIS A 121 12.57 -9.04 -10.34
CA HIS A 121 11.96 -10.37 -10.30
C HIS A 121 12.13 -11.14 -11.61
N PHE A 122 11.93 -10.48 -12.77
CA PHE A 122 12.27 -11.11 -14.05
C PHE A 122 13.75 -11.47 -14.16
N ALA A 123 14.64 -10.57 -13.72
CA ALA A 123 16.08 -10.82 -13.73
C ALA A 123 16.49 -12.00 -12.81
N ALA A 124 15.80 -12.19 -11.68
CA ALA A 124 15.99 -13.36 -10.81
C ALA A 124 15.62 -14.67 -11.52
N GLY A 125 14.58 -14.63 -12.36
CA GLY A 125 14.21 -15.70 -13.29
C GLY A 125 15.13 -15.85 -14.51
N LYS A 126 16.20 -15.05 -14.62
CA LYS A 126 17.13 -14.98 -15.78
C LYS A 126 16.47 -14.55 -17.09
N VAL A 127 15.35 -13.83 -17.01
CA VAL A 127 14.60 -13.30 -18.15
C VAL A 127 14.62 -11.78 -18.11
N SER A 128 14.66 -11.12 -19.27
CA SER A 128 14.49 -9.67 -19.36
C SER A 128 13.05 -9.32 -19.75
N ALA A 129 12.55 -8.18 -19.27
CA ALA A 129 11.25 -7.65 -19.68
C ALA A 129 11.41 -6.26 -20.29
N ASP A 130 10.74 -6.02 -21.42
CA ASP A 130 10.71 -4.70 -22.04
C ASP A 130 9.96 -3.69 -21.17
N ARG A 131 10.25 -2.40 -21.32
CA ARG A 131 9.53 -1.34 -20.61
C ARG A 131 8.05 -1.34 -20.92
N ALA A 132 7.66 -1.57 -22.17
CA ALA A 132 6.24 -1.64 -22.54
C ALA A 132 5.54 -2.81 -21.85
N ALA A 133 6.23 -3.95 -21.70
CA ALA A 133 5.71 -5.12 -20.99
C ALA A 133 5.47 -4.83 -19.50
N VAL A 134 6.45 -4.23 -18.83
CA VAL A 134 6.34 -3.87 -17.39
C VAL A 134 5.19 -2.89 -17.16
N GLN A 135 5.06 -1.87 -18.01
CA GLN A 135 3.97 -0.90 -17.89
C GLN A 135 2.60 -1.53 -18.15
N THR A 136 2.51 -2.43 -19.14
CA THR A 136 1.28 -3.16 -19.45
C THR A 136 0.90 -4.08 -18.29
N LEU A 137 1.87 -4.74 -17.66
CA LEU A 137 1.63 -5.61 -16.50
C LEU A 137 1.03 -4.82 -15.32
N ILE A 138 1.59 -3.65 -15.00
CA ILE A 138 1.05 -2.79 -13.95
C ILE A 138 -0.36 -2.30 -14.31
N ALA A 139 -0.58 -1.90 -15.56
CA ALA A 139 -1.89 -1.43 -16.02
C ALA A 139 -2.96 -2.52 -16.00
N LEU A 140 -2.57 -3.78 -16.23
CA LEU A 140 -3.48 -4.92 -16.34
C LEU A 140 -3.78 -5.55 -14.97
N CYS A 141 -2.74 -5.75 -14.14
CA CYS A 141 -2.81 -6.49 -12.90
C CYS A 141 -2.90 -5.59 -11.65
N GLY A 142 -2.63 -4.30 -11.80
CA GLY A 142 -2.62 -3.31 -10.72
C GLY A 142 -1.26 -3.15 -10.04
N ASN A 143 -1.26 -2.60 -8.82
CA ASN A 143 -0.07 -2.33 -8.02
C ASN A 143 0.10 -3.27 -6.82
N ASP A 144 -0.72 -4.31 -6.71
CA ASP A 144 -0.57 -5.30 -5.65
C ASP A 144 0.63 -6.21 -5.94
N MET A 145 1.68 -6.10 -5.13
CA MET A 145 2.93 -6.83 -5.32
C MET A 145 2.75 -8.35 -5.22
N TYR A 146 1.76 -8.84 -4.47
CA TYR A 146 1.45 -10.27 -4.40
C TYR A 146 0.85 -10.77 -5.72
N THR A 147 -0.16 -10.08 -6.24
CA THR A 147 -0.73 -10.38 -7.57
C THR A 147 0.32 -10.29 -8.66
N LEU A 148 1.13 -9.22 -8.67
CA LEU A 148 2.20 -9.05 -9.65
C LEU A 148 3.24 -10.16 -9.59
N HIS A 149 3.63 -10.61 -8.39
CA HIS A 149 4.57 -11.73 -8.26
C HIS A 149 4.03 -13.01 -8.93
N ASN A 150 2.77 -13.36 -8.67
CA ASN A 150 2.15 -14.55 -9.27
C ASN A 150 2.06 -14.45 -10.80
N GLU A 151 1.75 -13.27 -11.33
CA GLU A 151 1.69 -13.04 -12.77
C GLU A 151 3.09 -13.06 -13.42
N ILE A 152 4.13 -12.59 -12.72
CA ILE A 152 5.53 -12.73 -13.15
C ILE A 152 5.94 -14.20 -13.19
N GLU A 153 5.64 -14.98 -12.15
CA GLU A 153 5.93 -16.42 -12.10
C GLU A 153 5.24 -17.18 -13.24
N LYS A 154 3.99 -16.80 -13.58
CA LYS A 154 3.29 -17.35 -14.76
C LYS A 154 4.06 -17.06 -16.06
N LEU A 155 4.50 -15.82 -16.25
CA LEU A 155 5.25 -15.43 -17.44
C LEU A 155 6.61 -16.16 -17.52
N LEU A 156 7.28 -16.34 -16.38
CA LEU A 156 8.55 -17.09 -16.30
C LEU A 156 8.37 -18.58 -16.61
N CYS A 157 7.22 -19.17 -16.29
CA CYS A 157 6.87 -20.55 -16.64
C CYS A 157 6.39 -20.72 -18.09
N SER A 158 6.14 -19.63 -18.82
CA SER A 158 5.63 -19.67 -20.19
C SER A 158 6.74 -19.88 -21.22
N GLU A 159 6.37 -20.26 -22.46
CA GLU A 159 7.32 -20.41 -23.56
C GLU A 159 8.02 -19.07 -23.94
N ALA A 160 7.43 -17.94 -23.55
CA ALA A 160 7.99 -16.60 -23.74
C ALA A 160 9.25 -16.33 -22.90
N ALA A 161 9.51 -17.14 -21.85
CA ALA A 161 10.68 -17.03 -20.99
C ALA A 161 12.00 -17.40 -21.70
N THR A 162 11.96 -17.87 -22.94
CA THR A 162 13.16 -18.15 -23.75
C THR A 162 13.86 -16.89 -24.28
N GLY A 163 13.24 -15.72 -24.17
CA GLY A 163 13.76 -14.44 -24.68
C GLY A 163 13.48 -13.25 -23.77
N THR A 164 13.12 -12.11 -24.36
CA THR A 164 12.66 -10.92 -23.63
C THR A 164 11.15 -10.88 -23.65
N ILE A 165 10.52 -10.75 -22.47
CA ILE A 165 9.07 -10.61 -22.34
C ILE A 165 8.65 -9.31 -23.03
N SER A 166 7.80 -9.46 -24.04
CA SER A 166 7.20 -8.37 -24.81
C SER A 166 5.86 -7.95 -24.22
N GLN A 167 5.32 -6.83 -24.71
CA GLN A 167 3.98 -6.39 -24.34
C GLN A 167 2.90 -7.42 -24.73
N GLN A 168 3.10 -8.12 -25.85
CA GLN A 168 2.12 -9.09 -26.34
C GLN A 168 2.05 -10.30 -25.42
N ASP A 169 3.20 -10.79 -24.94
CA ASP A 169 3.25 -11.92 -24.00
C ASP A 169 2.47 -11.61 -22.71
N VAL A 170 2.57 -10.38 -22.21
CA VAL A 170 1.79 -9.95 -21.04
C VAL A 170 0.29 -10.00 -21.33
N LEU A 171 -0.16 -9.55 -22.50
CA LEU A 171 -1.58 -9.58 -22.86
C LEU A 171 -2.11 -11.00 -23.07
N ASP A 172 -1.27 -11.92 -23.53
CA ASP A 172 -1.66 -13.29 -23.84
C ASP A 172 -1.69 -14.19 -22.59
N TYR A 173 -0.76 -13.99 -21.65
CA TYR A 173 -0.62 -14.85 -20.47
C TYR A 173 -1.17 -14.25 -19.17
N CYS A 174 -1.20 -12.92 -19.02
CA CYS A 174 -1.63 -12.29 -17.78
C CYS A 174 -3.14 -12.05 -17.73
N CYS A 175 -3.70 -12.23 -16.53
CA CYS A 175 -5.12 -11.99 -16.30
C CYS A 175 -5.34 -10.56 -15.80
N PRO A 176 -6.33 -9.82 -16.37
CA PRO A 176 -6.72 -8.54 -15.82
C PRO A 176 -7.28 -8.68 -14.41
N ASN A 177 -6.82 -7.82 -13.49
CA ASN A 177 -7.34 -7.80 -12.13
C ASN A 177 -8.72 -7.13 -12.12
N GLU A 178 -9.76 -7.88 -11.74
CA GLU A 178 -11.14 -7.40 -11.73
C GLU A 178 -11.34 -6.22 -10.78
N ASN A 179 -10.65 -6.21 -9.64
CA ASN A 179 -10.73 -5.08 -8.70
C ASN A 179 -10.23 -3.79 -9.34
N TYR A 180 -9.16 -3.87 -10.15
CA TYR A 180 -8.60 -2.72 -10.85
C TYR A 180 -9.57 -2.20 -11.94
N LYS A 181 -10.28 -3.09 -12.63
CA LYS A 181 -11.30 -2.71 -13.62
C LYS A 181 -12.48 -1.95 -13.01
N VAL A 182 -12.83 -2.21 -11.74
CA VAL A 182 -13.92 -1.46 -11.07
C VAL A 182 -13.49 -0.02 -10.73
N TYR A 183 -12.21 0.20 -10.39
CA TYR A 183 -11.67 1.55 -10.23
C TYR A 183 -11.62 2.28 -11.56
N GLU A 184 -11.17 1.62 -12.64
CA GLU A 184 -11.13 2.22 -13.97
C GLU A 184 -12.54 2.59 -14.47
N LEU A 185 -13.57 1.78 -14.14
CA LEU A 185 -14.97 2.10 -14.41
C LEU A 185 -15.38 3.40 -13.70
N SER A 186 -15.02 3.52 -12.42
CA SER A 186 -15.36 4.69 -11.59
C SER A 186 -14.71 5.97 -12.13
N ASP A 187 -13.43 5.90 -12.49
CA ASP A 187 -12.69 7.03 -13.07
C ASP A 187 -13.23 7.42 -14.46
N SER A 188 -13.57 6.43 -15.29
CA SER A 188 -14.15 6.68 -16.62
C SER A 188 -15.54 7.29 -16.53
N LEU A 189 -16.32 6.92 -15.50
CA LEU A 189 -17.64 7.50 -15.24
C LEU A 189 -17.52 8.95 -14.76
N ALA A 190 -16.59 9.24 -13.85
CA ALA A 190 -16.28 10.61 -13.43
C ALA A 190 -15.78 11.48 -14.59
N GLY A 191 -14.99 10.91 -15.51
CA GLY A 191 -14.51 11.59 -16.72
C GLY A 191 -15.55 11.73 -17.83
N GLY A 192 -16.74 11.14 -17.71
CA GLY A 192 -17.83 11.25 -18.69
C GLY A 192 -17.63 10.46 -19.99
N ASP A 193 -16.64 9.57 -20.10
CA ASP A 193 -16.42 8.75 -21.29
C ASP A 193 -17.34 7.52 -21.29
N LEU A 194 -18.58 7.73 -21.71
CA LEU A 194 -19.62 6.68 -21.74
C LEU A 194 -19.25 5.48 -22.62
N LYS A 195 -18.45 5.68 -23.68
CA LYS A 195 -18.01 4.58 -24.56
C LYS A 195 -17.05 3.66 -23.81
N LYS A 196 -16.08 4.25 -23.11
CA LYS A 196 -15.13 3.51 -22.28
C LYS A 196 -15.82 2.83 -21.11
N VAL A 197 -16.74 3.53 -20.42
CA VAL A 197 -17.58 2.97 -19.34
C VAL A 197 -18.33 1.74 -19.81
N LYS A 198 -19.04 1.81 -20.94
CA LYS A 198 -19.80 0.66 -21.48
C LYS A 198 -18.90 -0.54 -21.75
N ARG A 199 -17.73 -0.31 -22.37
CA ARG A 199 -16.77 -1.39 -22.64
C ARG A 199 -16.28 -2.07 -21.36
N ILE A 200 -15.96 -1.29 -20.32
CA ILE A 200 -15.49 -1.84 -19.04
C ILE A 200 -16.64 -2.58 -18.33
N TYR A 201 -17.83 -2.00 -18.32
CA TYR A 201 -19.02 -2.62 -17.74
C TYR A 201 -19.36 -3.96 -18.41
N ASP A 202 -19.38 -4.01 -19.75
CA ASP A 202 -19.63 -5.25 -20.50
C ASP A 202 -18.61 -6.35 -20.11
N ASN A 203 -17.34 -5.98 -19.93
CA ASN A 203 -16.29 -6.91 -19.47
C ASN A 203 -16.53 -7.41 -18.03
N LEU A 204 -16.94 -6.53 -17.11
CA LEU A 204 -17.23 -6.90 -15.73
C LEU A 204 -18.44 -7.85 -15.65
N VAL A 205 -19.45 -7.62 -16.48
CA VAL A 205 -20.63 -8.50 -16.58
C VAL A 205 -20.25 -9.88 -17.15
N ILE A 206 -19.44 -9.91 -18.23
CA ILE A 206 -18.94 -11.18 -18.81
C ILE A 206 -18.15 -11.99 -17.79
N ASN A 207 -17.32 -11.31 -16.98
CA ASN A 207 -16.52 -11.91 -15.93
C ASN A 207 -17.34 -12.35 -14.70
N LYS A 208 -18.66 -12.12 -14.68
CA LYS A 208 -19.55 -12.42 -13.55
C LYS A 208 -19.09 -11.76 -12.25
N THR A 209 -18.50 -10.57 -12.34
CA THR A 209 -18.15 -9.78 -11.16
C THR A 209 -19.40 -9.53 -10.33
N ASP A 210 -19.27 -9.64 -9.01
CA ASP A 210 -20.39 -9.55 -8.08
C ASP A 210 -21.16 -8.23 -8.26
N SER A 211 -22.48 -8.33 -8.49
CA SER A 211 -23.31 -7.15 -8.76
C SER A 211 -23.48 -6.25 -7.54
N SER A 212 -23.42 -6.80 -6.33
CA SER A 212 -23.47 -6.02 -5.08
C SER A 212 -22.19 -5.21 -4.89
N LEU A 213 -21.04 -5.76 -5.29
CA LEU A 213 -19.77 -5.06 -5.31
C LEU A 213 -19.83 -3.84 -6.25
N LEU A 214 -20.29 -4.05 -7.50
CA LEU A 214 -20.45 -2.96 -8.48
C LEU A 214 -21.40 -1.87 -7.96
N LEU A 215 -22.53 -2.25 -7.37
CA LEU A 215 -23.49 -1.32 -6.79
C LEU A 215 -22.87 -0.52 -5.62
N GLY A 216 -22.08 -1.18 -4.77
CA GLY A 216 -21.36 -0.52 -3.67
C GLY A 216 -20.39 0.55 -4.17
N TYR A 217 -19.61 0.24 -5.21
CA TYR A 217 -18.68 1.21 -5.80
C TYR A 217 -19.39 2.38 -6.47
N LEU A 218 -20.45 2.13 -7.25
CA LEU A 218 -21.26 3.19 -7.87
C LEU A 218 -21.90 4.08 -6.80
N SER A 219 -22.46 3.48 -5.75
CA SER A 219 -23.08 4.22 -4.64
C SER A 219 -22.06 5.12 -3.95
N LYS A 220 -20.84 4.62 -3.72
CA LYS A 220 -19.74 5.41 -3.16
C LYS A 220 -19.33 6.55 -4.08
N LEU A 221 -19.21 6.30 -5.39
CA LEU A 221 -18.84 7.31 -6.38
C LEU A 221 -19.84 8.47 -6.42
N TYR A 222 -21.14 8.17 -6.50
CA TYR A 222 -22.18 9.21 -6.48
C TYR A 222 -22.25 9.93 -5.14
N SER A 223 -22.04 9.24 -4.03
CA SER A 223 -21.95 9.87 -2.70
C SER A 223 -20.77 10.83 -2.62
N ASP A 224 -19.60 10.44 -3.14
CA ASP A 224 -18.41 11.28 -3.19
C ASP A 224 -18.65 12.51 -4.10
N MET A 225 -19.28 12.34 -5.27
CA MET A 225 -19.65 13.45 -6.16
C MET A 225 -20.62 14.43 -5.49
N LEU A 226 -21.67 13.91 -4.83
CA LEU A 226 -22.63 14.73 -4.10
C LEU A 226 -21.94 15.52 -2.99
N PHE A 227 -21.06 14.87 -2.21
CA PHE A 227 -20.31 15.53 -1.15
C PHE A 227 -19.38 16.62 -1.68
N ILE A 228 -18.74 16.40 -2.83
CA ILE A 228 -17.94 17.44 -3.50
C ILE A 228 -18.82 18.63 -3.87
N GLN A 229 -19.99 18.37 -4.48
CA GLN A 229 -20.89 19.43 -4.93
C GLN A 229 -21.44 20.25 -3.75
N THR A 230 -21.91 19.61 -2.68
CA THR A 230 -22.38 20.32 -1.48
C THR A 230 -21.27 21.13 -0.83
N SER A 231 -20.05 20.59 -0.80
CA SER A 231 -18.88 21.31 -0.25
C SER A 231 -18.48 22.52 -1.09
N LEU A 232 -18.62 22.44 -2.42
CA LEU A 232 -18.39 23.57 -3.32
C LEU A 232 -19.46 24.65 -3.13
N ASP A 233 -20.72 24.27 -2.94
CA ASP A 233 -21.82 25.19 -2.66
C ASP A 233 -21.65 25.91 -1.31
N GLU A 234 -21.06 25.24 -0.31
CA GLU A 234 -20.64 25.83 0.98
C GLU A 234 -19.40 26.74 0.87
N GLY A 235 -18.79 26.85 -0.31
CA GLY A 235 -17.63 27.71 -0.57
C GLY A 235 -16.30 27.15 -0.06
N LEU A 236 -16.22 25.85 0.22
CA LEU A 236 -14.96 25.20 0.62
C LEU A 236 -14.00 25.13 -0.56
N SER A 237 -12.70 25.34 -0.29
CA SER A 237 -11.68 25.25 -1.33
C SER A 237 -11.46 23.79 -1.77
N PRO A 238 -11.20 23.54 -3.08
CA PRO A 238 -10.97 22.19 -3.61
C PRO A 238 -9.90 21.39 -2.85
N GLY A 239 -8.87 22.06 -2.34
CA GLY A 239 -7.81 21.43 -1.54
C GLY A 239 -8.29 20.92 -0.16
N LYS A 240 -9.21 21.63 0.51
CA LYS A 240 -9.80 21.16 1.77
C LYS A 240 -10.76 19.99 1.55
N ILE A 241 -11.49 20.01 0.44
CA ILE A 241 -12.41 18.92 0.05
C ILE A 241 -11.60 17.65 -0.26
N ALA A 242 -10.52 17.76 -1.03
CA ALA A 242 -9.62 16.64 -1.34
C ALA A 242 -9.02 16.00 -0.07
N GLN A 243 -8.64 16.81 0.92
CA GLN A 243 -8.16 16.30 2.21
C GLN A 243 -9.24 15.54 2.99
N LYS A 244 -10.48 16.04 3.02
CA LYS A 244 -11.61 15.35 3.68
C LYS A 244 -11.93 14.01 3.02
N ILE A 245 -11.93 13.96 1.69
CA ILE A 245 -12.26 12.74 0.92
C ILE A 245 -11.06 11.78 0.82
N LYS A 246 -9.85 12.21 1.23
CA LYS A 246 -8.58 11.48 1.09
C LYS A 246 -8.33 11.03 -0.37
N LYS A 247 -8.76 11.84 -1.35
CA LYS A 247 -8.55 11.63 -2.78
C LYS A 247 -7.70 12.76 -3.37
N GLY A 248 -7.15 12.52 -4.56
CA GLY A 248 -6.32 13.51 -5.25
C GLY A 248 -7.11 14.78 -5.61
N GLU A 249 -6.47 15.94 -5.49
CA GLU A 249 -7.08 17.26 -5.77
C GLU A 249 -7.58 17.39 -7.22
N TRP A 250 -6.99 16.66 -8.16
CA TRP A 250 -7.41 16.65 -9.57
C TRP A 250 -8.82 16.10 -9.79
N LEU A 251 -9.34 15.29 -8.86
CA LEU A 251 -10.67 14.69 -8.94
C LEU A 251 -11.79 15.62 -8.45
N VAL A 252 -11.42 16.74 -7.81
CA VAL A 252 -12.34 17.71 -7.18
C VAL A 252 -12.54 18.96 -8.07
N ARG A 253 -11.76 19.09 -9.14
CA ARG A 253 -11.80 20.20 -10.10
C ARG A 253 -12.70 19.86 -11.27
#